data_AF-A0A7X7S980-F1
#
_entry.id   AF-A0A7X7S980-F1
#
_cell.length_a   1.000
_cell.length_b   1.000
_cell.length_c   1.000
_cell.angle_alpha   90.00
_cell.angle_beta   90.00
_cell.angle_gamma   90.00
#
_symmetry.space_group_name_H-M   'P 1'
#
loop_
_entity.id
_entity.type
_entity.pdbx_description
1 polymer ?
#
loop_
_entity_poly.entity_id
_entity_poly.type
_entity_poly.pdbx_seq_one_letter_code
_entity_poly.pdbx_strand_id
1 'polypeptide(L)'
;DALKRVLKNRSIKIESIGRVIGISNTETLEPEPIPANLKVIIIGEPWLFYLLYAQDEEFRKLFKVRADFNEDMPRNKKSCNGYARFISSVCRNEQLRHFTRDGVAKIIDYGSRMAENQKRLSTRFNQLLEIIYEANAWAESENAAFVNKQHVIKAIEEKRYRSSMLEDNIHDYIKNAIIMINTQDYRIGELNGLAVYQVGDYRFGKPVRITAKTFMGEKGLVNIEREIRLSGTIHSKGVLTLNGYLGAQYAQNRPLSLSASLTFEQSYQGIEGDSASSAELYALLSSLAEVEIYQGIAVTGSVNQNGEIQPVGGVNEKIEGFFKVCKENQLDGRQGVIIPYQNIDNLMLDEEVIEAVKNKKFNVWAVTHIDEGLEILTGMPAGKKEDNGKFTPGSIHDRIDRKLEQWMSRLRMLPDKPANSVPKPFPLPNTRRRPRR
;
A
#
# COMPACT_ATOMS: atom_id res chain seq x y z
N ASP A 1 11.51 -15.44 34.18
CA ASP A 1 11.34 -16.38 35.32
C ASP A 1 11.11 -15.77 36.70
N ALA A 2 11.85 -14.74 37.14
CA ALA A 2 11.69 -14.16 38.48
C ALA A 2 10.23 -13.72 38.79
N LEU A 3 9.59 -12.99 37.87
CA LEU A 3 8.18 -12.58 38.03
C LEU A 3 7.22 -13.78 38.17
N LYS A 4 7.43 -14.87 37.41
CA LYS A 4 6.62 -16.09 37.52
C LYS A 4 6.75 -16.73 38.89
N ARG A 5 7.97 -16.79 39.45
CA ARG A 5 8.23 -17.30 40.81
C ARG A 5 7.49 -16.47 41.86
N VAL A 6 7.53 -15.14 41.76
CA VAL A 6 6.80 -14.24 42.67
C VAL A 6 5.29 -14.48 42.59
N LEU A 7 4.73 -14.57 41.38
CA LEU A 7 3.30 -14.79 41.17
C LEU A 7 2.81 -16.15 41.67
N LYS A 8 3.62 -17.20 41.50
CA LYS A 8 3.31 -18.55 41.96
C LYS A 8 3.41 -18.68 43.48
N ASN A 9 4.50 -18.17 44.06
CA ASN A 9 4.81 -18.36 45.47
C ASN A 9 4.17 -17.28 46.36
N ARG A 10 3.55 -16.26 45.77
CA ARG A 10 2.97 -15.09 46.45
C ARG A 10 3.94 -14.48 47.48
N SER A 11 5.23 -14.48 47.13
CA SER A 11 6.30 -13.99 47.97
C SER A 11 7.44 -13.45 47.12
N ILE A 12 8.07 -12.39 47.60
CA ILE A 12 9.26 -11.77 47.02
C ILE A 12 10.46 -12.24 47.85
N LYS A 13 11.43 -12.84 47.18
CA LYS A 13 12.72 -13.21 47.78
C LYS A 13 13.80 -12.27 47.25
N ILE A 14 14.63 -11.74 48.15
CA ILE A 14 15.82 -10.99 47.78
C ILE A 14 16.94 -12.02 47.62
N GLU A 15 17.38 -12.24 46.37
CA GLU A 15 18.41 -13.22 46.03
C GLU A 15 19.56 -12.50 45.32
N SER A 16 20.81 -12.93 45.56
CA SER A 16 21.94 -12.47 44.77
C SER A 16 21.83 -12.98 43.32
N ILE A 17 22.08 -12.11 42.34
CA ILE A 17 22.16 -12.51 40.91
C ILE A 17 23.16 -13.66 40.74
N GLY A 18 24.29 -13.64 41.47
CA GLY A 18 25.31 -14.68 41.44
C GLY A 18 24.81 -16.07 41.89
N ARG A 19 23.85 -16.13 42.84
CA ARG A 19 23.19 -17.36 43.28
C ARG A 19 22.18 -17.85 42.23
N VAL A 20 21.41 -16.93 41.64
CA VAL A 20 20.41 -17.26 40.60
C VAL A 20 21.05 -17.83 39.34
N ILE A 21 22.26 -17.36 38.97
CA ILE A 21 23.00 -17.81 37.79
C ILE A 21 24.13 -18.81 38.11
N GLY A 22 24.33 -19.17 39.39
CA GLY A 22 25.28 -20.20 39.82
C GLY A 22 26.78 -19.83 39.82
N ILE A 23 27.13 -18.54 39.86
CA ILE A 23 28.52 -18.03 39.79
C ILE A 23 29.14 -17.76 41.18
N SER A 24 28.33 -17.53 42.22
CA SER A 24 28.84 -17.34 43.59
C SER A 24 27.92 -17.99 44.62
N ASN A 25 28.53 -18.69 45.59
CA ASN A 25 27.87 -19.35 46.73
C ASN A 25 28.13 -18.66 48.08
N THR A 26 28.79 -17.50 48.10
CA THR A 26 29.03 -16.74 49.33
C THR A 26 27.86 -15.77 49.56
N GLU A 27 26.87 -16.17 50.35
CA GLU A 27 25.85 -15.28 50.91
C GLU A 27 26.08 -15.11 52.42
N THR A 28 26.03 -13.87 52.90
CA THR A 28 26.10 -13.54 54.34
C THR A 28 24.73 -13.33 54.97
N LEU A 29 23.67 -13.13 54.18
CA LEU A 29 22.30 -12.84 54.64
C LEU A 29 21.27 -13.53 53.74
N GLU A 30 20.31 -14.23 54.33
CA GLU A 30 19.13 -14.80 53.65
C GLU A 30 17.87 -14.13 54.24
N PRO A 31 17.41 -13.00 53.67
CA PRO A 31 16.25 -12.28 54.19
C PRO A 31 14.98 -13.12 54.13
N GLU A 32 14.08 -12.94 55.11
CA GLU A 32 12.78 -13.59 55.09
C GLU A 32 11.97 -13.18 53.85
N PRO A 33 11.27 -14.13 53.18
CA PRO A 33 10.43 -13.80 52.03
C PRO A 33 9.32 -12.81 52.39
N ILE A 34 9.18 -11.76 51.59
CA ILE A 34 8.15 -10.73 51.79
C ILE A 34 6.85 -11.22 51.13
N PRO A 35 5.72 -11.35 51.87
CA PRO A 35 4.44 -11.72 51.26
C PRO A 35 4.02 -10.75 50.15
N ALA A 36 3.55 -11.28 49.02
CA ALA A 36 3.19 -10.50 47.84
C ALA A 36 1.72 -10.70 47.47
N ASN A 37 0.95 -9.60 47.50
CA ASN A 37 -0.42 -9.54 46.99
C ASN A 37 -0.50 -8.53 45.85
N LEU A 38 -0.25 -9.00 44.63
CA LEU A 38 -0.05 -8.15 43.45
C LEU A 38 -1.06 -8.48 42.36
N LYS A 39 -1.51 -7.46 41.64
CA LYS A 39 -2.16 -7.60 40.33
C LYS A 39 -1.19 -7.12 39.26
N VAL A 40 -0.81 -8.00 38.33
CA VAL A 40 0.11 -7.67 37.24
C VAL A 40 -0.67 -7.43 35.97
N ILE A 41 -0.40 -6.29 35.33
CA ILE A 41 -0.94 -5.92 34.02
C ILE A 41 0.28 -5.79 33.09
N ILE A 42 0.29 -6.59 32.02
CA ILE A 42 1.33 -6.51 30.97
C ILE A 42 0.72 -5.77 29.78
N ILE A 43 1.43 -4.77 29.29
CA ILE A 43 1.08 -4.00 28.10
C ILE A 43 2.21 -4.20 27.09
N GLY A 44 1.86 -4.50 25.84
CA GLY A 44 2.84 -4.70 24.79
C GLY A 44 2.20 -5.07 23.46
N GLU A 45 3.04 -5.20 22.45
CA GLU A 45 2.63 -5.54 21.09
C GLU A 45 2.04 -6.95 20.98
N PRO A 46 1.06 -7.18 20.09
CA PRO A 46 0.44 -8.50 19.92
C PRO A 46 1.44 -9.63 19.67
N TRP A 47 2.49 -9.39 18.89
CA TRP A 47 3.48 -10.41 18.56
C TRP A 47 4.28 -10.88 19.79
N LEU A 48 4.54 -10.00 20.77
CA LEU A 48 5.18 -10.36 22.04
C LEU A 48 4.26 -11.27 22.86
N PHE A 49 2.96 -10.96 22.91
CA PHE A 49 1.98 -11.82 23.56
C PHE A 49 1.95 -13.21 22.91
N TYR A 50 1.86 -13.29 21.57
CA TYR A 50 1.83 -14.58 20.87
C TYR A 50 3.11 -15.38 21.05
N LEU A 51 4.27 -14.71 21.08
CA LEU A 51 5.55 -15.35 21.36
C LEU A 51 5.55 -15.97 22.77
N LEU A 52 5.19 -15.20 23.80
CA LEU A 52 5.12 -15.67 25.18
C LEU A 52 4.08 -16.79 25.33
N TYR A 53 2.92 -16.64 24.68
CA TYR A 53 1.87 -17.65 24.70
C TYR A 53 2.30 -18.95 24.02
N ALA A 54 3.05 -18.89 22.93
CA ALA A 54 3.53 -20.07 22.22
C ALA A 54 4.67 -20.78 22.97
N GLN A 55 5.60 -20.02 23.56
CA GLN A 55 6.86 -20.55 24.11
C GLN A 55 6.81 -20.84 25.62
N ASP A 56 5.90 -20.25 26.38
CA ASP A 56 5.84 -20.38 27.84
C ASP A 56 4.46 -20.90 28.31
N GLU A 57 4.40 -22.17 28.72
CA GLU A 57 3.17 -22.77 29.25
C GLU A 57 2.69 -22.12 30.56
N GLU A 58 3.61 -21.61 31.38
CA GLU A 58 3.25 -20.95 32.64
C GLU A 58 2.61 -19.60 32.38
N PHE A 59 3.01 -18.91 31.31
CA PHE A 59 2.38 -17.65 30.89
C PHE A 59 0.87 -17.83 30.69
N ARG A 60 0.45 -18.92 30.04
CA ARG A 60 -0.99 -19.25 29.84
C ARG A 60 -1.74 -19.46 31.16
N LYS A 61 -1.07 -20.00 32.17
CA LYS A 61 -1.67 -20.29 33.49
C LYS A 61 -1.80 -19.02 34.35
N LEU A 62 -0.83 -18.11 34.22
CA LEU A 62 -0.72 -16.88 35.00
C LEU A 62 -1.55 -15.73 34.43
N PHE A 63 -1.56 -15.56 33.10
CA PHE A 63 -2.23 -14.44 32.42
C PHE A 63 -3.47 -14.92 31.68
N LYS A 64 -4.57 -15.08 32.44
CA LYS A 64 -5.84 -15.62 31.93
C LYS A 64 -6.74 -14.59 31.25
N VAL A 65 -6.58 -13.32 31.59
CA VAL A 65 -7.43 -12.23 31.09
C VAL A 65 -6.66 -11.50 29.99
N ARG A 66 -7.18 -11.54 28.77
CA ARG A 66 -6.70 -10.76 27.63
C ARG A 66 -7.66 -9.59 27.38
N ALA A 67 -7.10 -8.40 27.20
CA ALA A 67 -7.84 -7.20 26.85
C ALA A 67 -7.18 -6.56 25.63
N ASP A 68 -7.73 -6.82 24.44
CA ASP A 68 -7.21 -6.25 23.20
C ASP A 68 -7.74 -4.85 23.00
N PHE A 69 -6.85 -3.98 22.52
CA PHE A 69 -7.22 -2.64 22.06
C PHE A 69 -7.24 -2.66 20.55
N ASN A 70 -8.40 -2.36 19.96
CA ASN A 70 -8.50 -2.18 18.52
C ASN A 70 -7.87 -0.83 18.13
N GLU A 71 -7.26 -0.75 16.96
CA GLU A 71 -6.59 0.47 16.45
C GLU A 71 -7.56 1.51 15.88
N ASP A 72 -8.82 1.10 15.69
CA ASP A 72 -9.91 1.95 15.27
C ASP A 72 -11.22 1.65 16.03
N MET A 73 -12.19 2.53 15.84
CA MET A 73 -13.57 2.33 16.27
C MET A 73 -14.55 2.92 15.24
N PRO A 74 -15.82 2.48 15.22
CA PRO A 74 -16.82 3.04 14.31
C PRO A 74 -17.00 4.55 14.47
N ARG A 75 -17.08 5.28 13.35
CA ARG A 75 -17.42 6.72 13.34
C ARG A 75 -18.94 6.87 13.46
N ASN A 76 -19.41 7.26 14.64
CA ASN A 76 -20.82 7.51 14.93
C ASN A 76 -20.95 8.63 15.97
N LYS A 77 -22.19 9.06 16.26
CA LYS A 77 -22.45 10.15 17.20
C LYS A 77 -21.82 9.92 18.58
N LYS A 78 -21.81 8.67 19.08
CA LYS A 78 -21.24 8.32 20.39
C LYS A 78 -19.72 8.46 20.38
N SER A 79 -19.04 7.91 19.38
CA SER A 79 -17.57 8.00 19.27
C SER A 79 -17.10 9.42 18.97
N CYS A 80 -17.79 10.16 18.10
CA CYS A 80 -17.51 11.58 17.85
C CYS A 80 -17.65 12.43 19.14
N ASN A 81 -18.69 12.19 19.95
CA ASN A 81 -18.84 12.83 21.26
C ASN A 81 -17.73 12.40 22.24
N GLY A 82 -17.30 11.15 22.16
CA GLY A 82 -16.14 10.64 22.92
C GLY A 82 -14.85 11.39 22.56
N TYR A 83 -14.58 11.57 21.27
CA TYR A 83 -13.48 12.37 20.76
C TYR A 83 -13.53 13.82 21.25
N ALA A 84 -14.69 14.47 21.17
CA ALA A 84 -14.85 15.84 21.66
C ALA A 84 -14.58 15.96 23.18
N ARG A 85 -15.04 14.98 23.96
CA ARG A 85 -14.76 14.91 25.41
C ARG A 85 -13.28 14.66 25.68
N PHE A 86 -12.65 13.79 24.89
CA PHE A 86 -11.21 13.54 24.97
C PHE A 86 -10.43 14.84 24.74
N ILE A 87 -10.68 15.56 23.65
CA ILE A 87 -10.05 16.87 23.37
C ILE A 87 -10.29 17.84 24.54
N SER A 88 -11.53 17.96 25.02
CA SER A 88 -11.83 18.83 26.16
C SER A 88 -11.12 18.42 27.46
N SER A 89 -10.92 17.13 27.70
CA SER A 89 -10.20 16.64 28.88
C SER A 89 -8.72 16.97 28.81
N VAL A 90 -8.13 16.85 27.61
CA VAL A 90 -6.72 17.23 27.36
C VAL A 90 -6.54 18.73 27.57
N CYS A 91 -7.40 19.57 26.99
CA CYS A 91 -7.31 21.02 27.19
C CYS A 91 -7.37 21.41 28.68
N ARG A 92 -8.20 20.73 29.47
CA ARG A 92 -8.34 21.05 30.91
C ARG A 92 -7.15 20.55 31.73
N ASN A 93 -6.71 19.32 31.50
CA ASN A 93 -5.63 18.71 32.27
C ASN A 93 -4.29 19.38 31.98
N GLU A 94 -4.05 19.73 30.72
CA GLU A 94 -2.79 20.29 30.23
C GLU A 94 -2.85 21.82 30.07
N GLN A 95 -3.94 22.45 30.52
CA GLN A 95 -4.16 23.91 30.50
C GLN A 95 -4.04 24.56 29.10
N LEU A 96 -4.44 23.83 28.05
CA LEU A 96 -4.44 24.32 26.66
C LEU A 96 -5.67 25.20 26.38
N ARG A 97 -5.59 26.01 25.32
CA ARG A 97 -6.76 26.73 24.79
C ARG A 97 -7.82 25.73 24.33
N HIS A 98 -9.08 26.06 24.58
CA HIS A 98 -10.20 25.25 24.10
C HIS A 98 -10.35 25.33 22.58
N PHE A 99 -10.88 24.26 22.00
CA PHE A 99 -11.13 24.19 20.56
C PHE A 99 -12.54 24.68 20.24
N THR A 100 -12.64 25.40 19.13
CA THR A 100 -13.91 25.71 18.45
C THR A 100 -14.56 24.44 17.89
N ARG A 101 -15.83 24.54 17.51
CA ARG A 101 -16.58 23.41 16.92
C ARG A 101 -15.93 22.87 15.64
N ASP A 102 -15.46 23.76 14.78
CA ASP A 102 -14.78 23.45 13.52
C ASP A 102 -13.37 22.87 13.77
N GLY A 103 -12.64 23.36 14.77
CA GLY A 103 -11.39 22.75 15.21
C GLY A 103 -11.57 21.30 15.69
N VAL A 104 -12.59 21.04 16.53
CA VAL A 104 -12.94 19.68 16.98
C VAL A 104 -13.32 18.79 15.79
N ALA A 105 -14.14 19.30 14.86
CA ALA A 105 -14.54 18.55 13.68
C ALA A 105 -13.32 18.14 12.83
N LYS A 106 -12.34 19.04 12.66
CA LYS A 106 -11.12 18.73 11.88
C LYS A 106 -10.24 17.68 12.55
N ILE A 107 -10.14 17.66 13.88
CA ILE A 107 -9.45 16.59 14.62
C ILE A 107 -10.16 15.24 14.43
N ILE A 108 -11.50 15.23 14.45
CA ILE A 108 -12.28 14.02 14.17
C ILE A 108 -12.03 13.51 12.75
N ASP A 109 -12.03 14.40 11.75
CA ASP A 109 -11.71 14.03 10.36
C ASP A 109 -10.28 13.51 10.22
N TYR A 110 -9.32 14.13 10.91
CA TYR A 110 -7.94 13.63 10.97
C TYR A 110 -7.88 12.22 11.60
N GLY A 111 -8.68 11.95 12.64
CA GLY A 111 -8.83 10.62 13.21
C GLY A 111 -9.38 9.57 12.22
N SER A 112 -10.27 9.96 11.31
CA SER A 112 -10.69 9.09 10.19
C SER A 112 -9.59 8.91 9.15
N ARG A 113 -8.79 9.94 8.85
CA ARG A 113 -7.65 9.85 7.94
C ARG A 113 -6.59 8.90 8.47
N MET A 114 -6.27 8.96 9.75
CA MET A 114 -5.36 8.02 10.43
C MET A 114 -5.87 6.57 10.40
N ALA A 115 -7.18 6.38 10.38
CA ALA A 115 -7.81 5.06 10.25
C ALA A 115 -7.98 4.60 8.78
N GLU A 116 -7.58 5.44 7.82
CA GLU A 116 -7.74 5.22 6.38
C GLU A 116 -9.18 4.80 6.01
N ASN A 117 -10.20 5.34 6.72
CA ASN A 117 -11.59 4.92 6.53
C ASN A 117 -12.60 5.97 7.04
N GLN A 118 -13.53 6.37 6.17
CA GLN A 118 -14.57 7.38 6.44
C GLN A 118 -15.54 6.95 7.54
N LYS A 119 -15.74 5.65 7.75
CA LYS A 119 -16.66 5.05 8.72
C LYS A 119 -15.96 4.61 10.01
N ARG A 120 -14.69 4.96 10.19
CA ARG A 120 -13.88 4.64 11.37
C ARG A 120 -13.18 5.89 11.91
N LEU A 121 -12.73 5.79 13.16
CA LEU A 121 -11.91 6.76 13.86
C LEU A 121 -10.76 6.02 14.52
N SER A 122 -9.54 6.54 14.41
CA SER A 122 -8.39 5.94 15.07
C SER A 122 -8.54 5.93 16.60
N THR A 123 -7.96 4.96 17.27
CA THR A 123 -7.84 4.94 18.74
C THR A 123 -6.40 5.18 19.18
N ARG A 124 -5.50 5.53 18.25
CA ARG A 124 -4.11 5.90 18.53
C ARG A 124 -4.06 7.32 19.10
N PHE A 125 -4.62 7.49 20.30
CA PHE A 125 -4.80 8.78 20.96
C PHE A 125 -3.50 9.55 21.16
N ASN A 126 -2.35 8.87 21.32
CA ASN A 126 -1.05 9.53 21.42
C ASN A 126 -0.72 10.37 20.17
N GLN A 127 -0.99 9.85 18.98
CA GLN A 127 -0.77 10.59 17.73
C GLN A 127 -1.77 11.73 17.55
N LEU A 128 -2.98 11.60 18.10
CA LEU A 128 -3.96 12.71 18.14
C LEU A 128 -3.54 13.81 19.12
N LEU A 129 -2.95 13.45 20.27
CA LEU A 129 -2.44 14.42 21.24
C LEU A 129 -1.37 15.33 20.63
N GLU A 130 -0.46 14.76 19.84
CA GLU A 130 0.56 15.53 19.12
C GLU A 130 -0.07 16.67 18.30
N ILE A 131 -1.08 16.36 17.49
CA ILE A 131 -1.79 17.39 16.70
C ILE A 131 -2.54 18.39 17.57
N ILE A 132 -3.12 17.95 18.70
CA ILE A 132 -3.81 18.85 19.64
C ILE A 132 -2.81 19.86 20.24
N TYR A 133 -1.63 19.41 20.67
CA TYR A 133 -0.59 20.27 21.21
C TYR A 133 -0.03 21.22 20.16
N GLU A 134 0.28 20.72 18.96
CA GLU A 134 0.79 21.55 17.86
C GLU A 134 -0.23 22.60 17.42
N ALA A 135 -1.51 22.23 17.32
CA ALA A 135 -2.57 23.19 16.98
C ALA A 135 -2.77 24.26 18.07
N ASN A 136 -2.60 23.90 19.36
CA ASN A 136 -2.60 24.88 20.44
C ASN A 136 -1.41 25.84 20.35
N ALA A 137 -0.21 25.32 20.08
CA ALA A 137 1.00 26.14 19.94
C ALA A 137 0.84 27.17 18.79
N TRP A 138 0.23 26.77 17.67
CA TRP A 138 -0.11 27.70 16.60
C TRP A 138 -1.11 28.77 17.04
N ALA A 139 -2.19 28.38 17.73
CA ALA A 139 -3.16 29.33 18.27
C ALA A 139 -2.54 30.33 19.26
N GLU A 140 -1.59 29.88 20.09
CA GLU A 140 -0.83 30.72 21.01
C GLU A 140 0.06 31.71 20.28
N SER A 141 0.80 31.24 19.27
CA SER A 141 1.67 32.11 18.45
C SER A 141 0.89 33.22 17.74
N GLU A 142 -0.38 32.96 17.38
CA GLU A 142 -1.29 33.91 16.73
C GLU A 142 -2.14 34.69 17.76
N ASN A 143 -1.91 34.52 19.06
CA ASN A 143 -2.69 35.09 20.16
C ASN A 143 -4.21 34.81 20.09
N ALA A 144 -4.63 33.74 19.42
CA ALA A 144 -6.03 33.43 19.16
C ALA A 144 -6.72 32.79 20.39
N ALA A 145 -7.81 33.36 20.90
CA ALA A 145 -8.48 32.91 22.12
C ALA A 145 -8.86 31.42 22.15
N PHE A 146 -9.16 30.83 20.98
CA PHE A 146 -9.51 29.43 20.81
C PHE A 146 -8.73 28.79 19.66
N VAL A 147 -8.57 27.48 19.71
CA VAL A 147 -8.01 26.71 18.59
C VAL A 147 -9.11 26.52 17.51
N ASN A 148 -8.88 27.03 16.31
CA ASN A 148 -9.80 26.93 15.16
C ASN A 148 -9.37 25.86 14.16
N LYS A 149 -10.20 25.62 13.12
CA LYS A 149 -9.89 24.67 12.04
C LYS A 149 -8.52 24.94 11.39
N GLN A 150 -8.16 26.21 11.17
CA GLN A 150 -6.93 26.58 10.47
C GLN A 150 -5.67 26.22 11.26
N HIS A 151 -5.68 26.40 12.59
CA HIS A 151 -4.56 25.96 13.42
C HIS A 151 -4.36 24.44 13.38
N VAL A 152 -5.45 23.67 13.29
CA VAL A 152 -5.38 22.20 13.15
C VAL A 152 -4.85 21.80 11.78
N ILE A 153 -5.31 22.44 10.71
CA ILE A 153 -4.77 22.22 9.35
C ILE A 153 -3.27 22.50 9.34
N LYS A 154 -2.86 23.66 9.86
CA LYS A 154 -1.45 24.07 9.93
C LYS A 154 -0.60 23.08 10.72
N ALA A 155 -1.10 22.58 11.86
CA ALA A 155 -0.41 21.54 12.63
C ALA A 155 -0.16 20.26 11.81
N ILE A 156 -1.17 19.81 11.04
CA ILE A 156 -1.06 18.62 10.20
C ILE A 156 -0.08 18.86 9.04
N GLU A 157 -0.16 20.02 8.37
CA GLU A 157 0.72 20.39 7.25
C GLU A 157 2.18 20.52 7.71
N GLU A 158 2.42 21.17 8.84
CA GLU A 158 3.77 21.34 9.41
C GLU A 158 4.35 20.00 9.89
N LYS A 159 3.52 19.12 10.46
CA LYS A 159 3.95 17.75 10.77
C LYS A 159 4.37 17.00 9.52
N ARG A 160 3.61 17.14 8.41
CA ARG A 160 3.97 16.55 7.12
C ARG A 160 5.27 17.13 6.57
N TYR A 161 5.40 18.45 6.56
CA TYR A 161 6.58 19.16 6.05
C TYR A 161 7.88 18.72 6.72
N ARG A 162 7.87 18.53 8.05
CA ARG A 162 9.04 18.05 8.79
C ARG A 162 9.51 16.64 8.37
N SER A 163 8.62 15.83 7.79
CA SER A 163 8.90 14.46 7.39
C SER A 163 8.94 14.23 5.87
N SER A 164 8.59 15.24 5.04
CA SER A 164 8.42 15.09 3.59
C SER A 164 9.71 15.19 2.77
N MET A 165 10.86 15.45 3.38
CA MET A 165 12.13 15.69 2.65
C MET A 165 12.43 14.62 1.57
N LEU A 166 12.19 13.34 1.85
CA LEU A 166 12.43 12.29 0.84
C LEU A 166 11.41 12.33 -0.30
N GLU A 167 10.14 12.58 0.02
CA GLU A 167 9.08 12.75 -0.98
C GLU A 167 9.43 13.94 -1.89
N ASP A 168 9.77 15.10 -1.31
CA ASP A 168 10.11 16.32 -2.05
C ASP A 168 11.31 16.09 -3.00
N ASN A 169 12.36 15.41 -2.53
CA ASN A 169 13.50 15.03 -3.38
C ASN A 169 13.09 14.12 -4.57
N ILE A 170 12.17 13.17 -4.34
CA ILE A 170 11.66 12.29 -5.40
C ILE A 170 10.84 13.10 -6.41
N HIS A 171 10.01 14.03 -5.94
CA HIS A 171 9.26 14.94 -6.80
C HIS A 171 10.20 15.78 -7.67
N ASP A 172 11.28 16.33 -7.09
CA ASP A 172 12.29 17.06 -7.86
C ASP A 172 12.95 16.19 -8.94
N TYR A 173 13.22 14.91 -8.66
CA TYR A 173 13.74 14.00 -9.68
C TYR A 173 12.73 13.70 -10.80
N ILE A 174 11.44 13.62 -10.49
CA ILE A 174 10.39 13.46 -11.50
C ILE A 174 10.27 14.73 -12.35
N LYS A 175 10.20 15.89 -11.71
CA LYS A 175 10.11 17.22 -12.34
C LYS A 175 11.27 17.50 -13.29
N ASN A 176 12.48 17.10 -12.90
CA ASN A 176 13.68 17.26 -13.73
C ASN A 176 13.86 16.12 -14.76
N ALA A 177 12.84 15.27 -14.95
CA ALA A 177 12.86 14.12 -15.86
C ALA A 177 14.01 13.11 -15.62
N ILE A 178 14.59 13.12 -14.42
CA ILE A 178 15.57 12.11 -13.98
C ILE A 178 14.85 10.79 -13.73
N ILE A 179 13.67 10.84 -13.10
CA ILE A 179 12.72 9.73 -13.04
C ILE A 179 11.68 9.96 -14.14
N MET A 180 11.58 9.02 -15.06
CA MET A 180 10.74 9.09 -16.25
C MET A 180 9.29 8.73 -15.91
N ILE A 181 8.51 9.74 -15.50
CA ILE A 181 7.06 9.64 -15.34
C ILE A 181 6.41 10.58 -16.34
N ASN A 182 5.62 10.02 -17.25
CA ASN A 182 4.82 10.81 -18.17
C ASN A 182 3.41 10.98 -17.59
N THR A 183 2.89 12.21 -17.58
CA THR A 183 1.51 12.51 -17.14
C THR A 183 0.68 13.15 -18.26
N GLN A 184 1.22 13.10 -19.48
CA GLN A 184 0.66 13.65 -20.70
C GLN A 184 0.85 12.62 -21.83
N ASP A 185 0.26 12.84 -23.00
CA ASP A 185 0.36 11.93 -24.15
C ASP A 185 -0.24 10.52 -23.97
N TYR A 186 -0.09 9.74 -25.03
CA TYR A 186 -0.62 8.39 -25.23
C TYR A 186 0.54 7.45 -25.58
N ARG A 187 0.56 6.24 -25.00
CA ARG A 187 1.62 5.24 -25.23
C ARG A 187 1.06 3.83 -25.27
N ILE A 188 1.60 2.99 -26.16
CA ILE A 188 1.24 1.56 -26.24
C ILE A 188 2.07 0.76 -25.23
N GLY A 189 1.39 -0.03 -24.40
CA GLY A 189 2.01 -0.94 -23.45
C GLY A 189 2.80 -0.24 -22.36
N GLU A 190 2.39 0.97 -21.99
CA GLU A 190 2.98 1.78 -20.92
C GLU A 190 1.87 2.44 -20.12
N LEU A 191 2.00 2.47 -18.80
CA LEU A 191 1.15 3.28 -17.92
C LEU A 191 1.79 3.52 -16.56
N ASN A 192 1.16 4.40 -15.78
CA ASN A 192 1.57 4.72 -14.42
C ASN A 192 0.87 3.80 -13.40
N GLY A 193 1.63 2.92 -12.78
CA GLY A 193 1.24 2.27 -11.53
C GLY A 193 1.50 3.19 -10.33
N LEU A 194 1.00 2.81 -9.15
CA LEU A 194 1.20 3.57 -7.90
C LEU A 194 1.77 2.70 -6.80
N ALA A 195 2.86 3.16 -6.20
CA ALA A 195 3.52 2.53 -5.05
C ALA A 195 3.38 3.42 -3.81
N VAL A 196 3.46 2.80 -2.63
CA VAL A 196 3.53 3.51 -1.34
C VAL A 196 4.91 3.29 -0.76
N TYR A 197 5.57 4.39 -0.40
CA TYR A 197 6.81 4.38 0.33
C TYR A 197 6.54 4.72 1.78
N GLN A 198 7.22 4.03 2.69
CA GLN A 198 7.19 4.32 4.12
C GLN A 198 8.60 4.56 4.62
N VAL A 199 8.81 5.72 5.24
CA VAL A 199 10.06 6.11 5.89
C VAL A 199 9.74 6.46 7.33
N GLY A 200 10.05 5.54 8.24
CA GLY A 200 9.67 5.69 9.65
C GLY A 200 8.14 5.80 9.80
N ASP A 201 7.69 6.94 10.31
CA ASP A 201 6.29 7.30 10.55
C ASP A 201 5.64 8.03 9.37
N TYR A 202 6.39 8.36 8.32
CA TYR A 202 5.89 9.04 7.14
C TYR A 202 5.60 8.08 5.99
N ARG A 203 4.45 8.26 5.34
CA ARG A 203 4.04 7.51 4.14
C ARG A 203 3.69 8.48 3.03
N PHE A 204 4.10 8.15 1.81
CA PHE A 204 3.75 8.91 0.62
C PHE A 204 3.62 7.98 -0.60
N GLY A 205 2.80 8.39 -1.56
CA GLY A 205 2.64 7.67 -2.80
C GLY A 205 3.61 8.18 -3.86
N LYS A 206 4.00 7.28 -4.76
CA LYS A 206 4.86 7.61 -5.90
C LYS A 206 4.35 6.88 -7.15
N PRO A 207 4.18 7.57 -8.29
CA PRO A 207 3.95 6.89 -9.55
C PRO A 207 5.17 6.11 -10.00
N VAL A 208 4.92 4.96 -10.61
CA VAL A 208 5.94 4.10 -11.19
C VAL A 208 5.52 3.76 -12.61
N ARG A 209 6.42 3.99 -13.57
CA ARG A 209 6.17 3.63 -14.96
C ARG A 209 6.28 2.12 -15.13
N ILE A 210 5.22 1.49 -15.61
CA ILE A 210 5.15 0.06 -15.91
C ILE A 210 5.10 -0.09 -17.43
N THR A 211 5.98 -0.94 -17.98
CA THR A 211 5.98 -1.25 -19.41
C THR A 211 5.74 -2.73 -19.67
N ALA A 212 5.01 -3.01 -20.74
CA ALA A 212 4.74 -4.34 -21.25
C ALA A 212 5.09 -4.42 -22.74
N LYS A 213 5.94 -5.37 -23.11
CA LYS A 213 6.23 -5.69 -24.51
C LYS A 213 5.74 -7.09 -24.83
N THR A 214 4.99 -7.22 -25.91
CA THR A 214 4.42 -8.49 -26.37
C THR A 214 4.95 -8.81 -27.75
N PHE A 215 5.28 -10.08 -27.97
CA PHE A 215 5.82 -10.57 -29.23
C PHE A 215 5.47 -12.04 -29.43
N MET A 216 5.52 -12.48 -30.68
CA MET A 216 5.25 -13.87 -31.05
C MET A 216 6.30 -14.81 -30.44
N GLY A 217 5.85 -15.82 -29.70
CA GLY A 217 6.71 -16.85 -29.10
C GLY A 217 5.96 -17.71 -28.09
N GLU A 218 6.67 -18.62 -27.41
CA GLU A 218 6.08 -19.64 -26.51
C GLU A 218 6.55 -19.52 -25.06
N LYS A 219 7.30 -18.47 -24.71
CA LYS A 219 7.85 -18.30 -23.35
C LYS A 219 6.82 -17.91 -22.29
N GLY A 220 5.64 -17.46 -22.70
CA GLY A 220 4.63 -16.90 -21.78
C GLY A 220 5.04 -15.55 -21.21
N LEU A 221 4.46 -15.20 -20.06
CA LEU A 221 4.72 -13.94 -19.36
C LEU A 221 6.00 -14.02 -18.52
N VAL A 222 6.96 -13.16 -18.82
CA VAL A 222 8.19 -12.94 -18.05
C VAL A 222 8.05 -11.62 -17.31
N ASN A 223 8.21 -11.67 -15.98
CA ASN A 223 8.37 -10.46 -15.17
C ASN A 223 9.87 -10.26 -14.88
N ILE A 224 10.42 -9.14 -15.33
CA ILE A 224 11.86 -8.87 -15.28
C ILE A 224 12.33 -8.80 -13.82
N GLU A 225 11.59 -8.14 -12.92
CA GLU A 225 11.93 -7.99 -11.52
C GLU A 225 12.01 -9.34 -10.80
N ARG A 226 11.15 -10.29 -11.17
CA ARG A 226 11.19 -11.66 -10.65
C ARG A 226 12.44 -12.41 -11.10
N GLU A 227 12.83 -12.31 -12.36
CA GLU A 227 14.02 -12.97 -12.89
C GLU A 227 15.30 -12.50 -12.20
N ILE A 228 15.36 -11.21 -11.81
CA ILE A 228 16.50 -10.63 -11.09
C ILE A 228 16.34 -10.61 -9.56
N ARG A 229 15.32 -11.31 -9.03
CA ARG A 229 15.04 -11.44 -7.58
C ARG A 229 14.80 -10.11 -6.85
N LEU A 230 14.26 -9.13 -7.56
CA LEU A 230 13.71 -7.90 -6.98
C LEU A 230 12.20 -7.99 -6.73
N SER A 231 11.54 -9.04 -7.21
CA SER A 231 10.13 -9.30 -6.87
C SER A 231 9.97 -10.13 -5.60
N GLY A 232 9.10 -9.67 -4.72
CA GLY A 232 8.56 -10.38 -3.57
C GLY A 232 7.60 -11.50 -3.94
N THR A 233 7.12 -12.25 -2.93
CA THR A 233 6.30 -13.46 -3.15
C THR A 233 4.85 -13.13 -3.50
N ILE A 234 4.27 -12.09 -2.88
CA ILE A 234 2.91 -11.65 -3.16
C ILE A 234 2.84 -11.03 -4.56
N HIS A 235 3.85 -10.22 -4.90
CA HIS A 235 3.98 -9.67 -6.24
C HIS A 235 4.11 -10.78 -7.30
N SER A 236 4.97 -11.77 -7.07
CA SER A 236 5.12 -12.93 -7.98
C SER A 236 3.80 -13.69 -8.17
N LYS A 237 2.98 -13.84 -7.12
CA LYS A 237 1.64 -14.43 -7.22
C LYS A 237 0.71 -13.57 -8.07
N GLY A 238 0.76 -12.25 -7.95
CA GLY A 238 0.02 -11.31 -8.80
C GLY A 238 0.30 -11.53 -10.28
N VAL A 239 1.58 -11.57 -10.67
CA VAL A 239 2.00 -11.85 -12.06
C VAL A 239 1.49 -13.21 -12.55
N LEU A 240 1.58 -14.26 -11.72
CA LEU A 240 1.06 -15.59 -12.09
C LEU A 240 -0.47 -15.60 -12.26
N THR A 241 -1.18 -14.74 -11.54
CA THR A 241 -2.63 -14.56 -11.67
C THR A 241 -2.99 -14.00 -13.05
N LEU A 242 -2.13 -13.15 -13.62
CA LEU A 242 -2.31 -12.62 -14.98
C LEU A 242 -2.25 -13.73 -16.04
N ASN A 243 -1.37 -14.73 -15.87
CA ASN A 243 -1.36 -15.89 -16.78
C ASN A 243 -2.69 -16.65 -16.74
N GLY A 244 -3.28 -16.81 -15.55
CA GLY A 244 -4.60 -17.43 -15.39
C GLY A 244 -5.69 -16.66 -16.15
N TYR A 245 -5.71 -15.33 -15.99
CA TYR A 245 -6.63 -14.45 -16.72
C TYR A 245 -6.46 -14.57 -18.24
N LEU A 246 -5.23 -14.44 -18.77
CA LEU A 246 -4.99 -14.53 -20.21
C LEU A 246 -5.39 -15.89 -20.79
N GLY A 247 -5.11 -16.97 -20.05
CA GLY A 247 -5.50 -18.32 -20.43
C GLY A 247 -7.01 -18.47 -20.49
N ALA A 248 -7.71 -18.03 -19.45
CA ALA A 248 -9.17 -18.05 -19.38
C ALA A 248 -9.81 -17.22 -20.51
N GLN A 249 -9.28 -16.03 -20.77
CA GLN A 249 -9.84 -15.08 -21.73
C GLN A 249 -9.59 -15.50 -23.18
N TYR A 250 -8.37 -15.93 -23.54
CA TYR A 250 -7.95 -16.07 -24.94
C TYR A 250 -7.52 -17.48 -25.37
N ALA A 251 -7.28 -18.40 -24.44
CA ALA A 251 -6.66 -19.71 -24.73
C ALA A 251 -7.61 -20.90 -24.61
N GLN A 252 -8.92 -20.70 -24.81
CA GLN A 252 -9.93 -21.75 -24.64
C GLN A 252 -10.00 -22.74 -25.82
N ASN A 253 -9.74 -22.27 -27.04
CA ASN A 253 -9.79 -23.04 -28.28
C ASN A 253 -8.40 -23.19 -28.93
N ARG A 254 -7.34 -22.70 -28.28
CA ARG A 254 -5.97 -22.64 -28.80
C ARG A 254 -4.94 -22.39 -27.68
N PRO A 255 -3.70 -22.89 -27.80
CA PRO A 255 -2.63 -22.48 -26.91
C PRO A 255 -2.31 -20.97 -27.05
N LEU A 256 -1.84 -20.37 -25.95
CA LEU A 256 -1.43 -18.97 -25.93
C LEU A 256 -0.03 -18.82 -26.57
N SER A 257 0.02 -18.53 -27.87
CA SER A 257 1.26 -18.24 -28.61
C SER A 257 1.79 -16.82 -28.36
N LEU A 258 2.10 -16.51 -27.09
CA LEU A 258 2.58 -15.22 -26.64
C LEU A 258 3.89 -15.35 -25.84
N SER A 259 4.82 -14.45 -26.11
CA SER A 259 5.88 -14.08 -25.17
C SER A 259 5.71 -12.62 -24.78
N ALA A 260 5.72 -12.35 -23.47
CA ALA A 260 5.57 -11.00 -22.95
C ALA A 260 6.63 -10.71 -21.90
N SER A 261 7.09 -9.47 -21.84
CA SER A 261 7.96 -8.96 -20.78
C SER A 261 7.29 -7.78 -20.06
N LEU A 262 7.22 -7.86 -18.74
CA LEU A 262 6.78 -6.78 -17.84
C LEU A 262 7.97 -6.23 -17.06
N THR A 263 8.01 -4.91 -16.89
CA THR A 263 8.99 -4.27 -16.02
C THR A 263 8.48 -2.98 -15.38
N PHE A 264 8.97 -2.73 -14.17
CA PHE A 264 8.86 -1.47 -13.45
C PHE A 264 10.10 -0.65 -13.73
N GLU A 265 9.92 0.38 -14.54
CA GLU A 265 11.01 1.19 -15.06
C GLU A 265 11.65 2.02 -13.94
N GLN A 266 12.98 2.04 -13.92
CA GLN A 266 13.79 2.72 -12.89
C GLN A 266 13.45 2.30 -11.44
N SER A 267 12.95 1.07 -11.26
CA SER A 267 12.78 0.45 -9.94
C SER A 267 14.02 -0.35 -9.56
N TYR A 268 14.86 0.23 -8.71
CA TYR A 268 16.09 -0.42 -8.22
C TYR A 268 15.92 -1.07 -6.84
N GLN A 269 14.77 -0.83 -6.20
CA GLN A 269 14.40 -1.45 -4.93
C GLN A 269 13.45 -2.62 -5.18
N GLY A 270 13.40 -3.55 -4.23
CA GLY A 270 12.49 -4.68 -4.33
C GLY A 270 11.02 -4.23 -4.35
N ILE A 271 10.19 -4.96 -5.07
CA ILE A 271 8.74 -4.74 -5.22
C ILE A 271 8.00 -5.84 -4.47
N GLU A 272 7.01 -5.50 -3.66
CA GLU A 272 6.18 -6.46 -2.92
C GLU A 272 4.71 -6.02 -2.90
N GLY A 273 3.82 -6.98 -2.75
CA GLY A 273 2.38 -6.79 -2.83
C GLY A 273 1.82 -6.95 -4.26
N ASP A 274 0.49 -7.03 -4.38
CA ASP A 274 -0.24 -7.30 -5.62
C ASP A 274 -1.00 -6.08 -6.16
N SER A 275 -0.84 -4.92 -5.52
CA SER A 275 -1.60 -3.69 -5.83
C SER A 275 -1.31 -3.05 -7.20
N ALA A 276 -0.32 -3.58 -7.93
CA ALA A 276 0.03 -3.18 -9.29
C ALA A 276 -0.43 -4.18 -10.36
N SER A 277 -1.03 -5.32 -9.98
CA SER A 277 -1.37 -6.38 -10.94
C SER A 277 -2.41 -5.96 -11.98
N SER A 278 -3.39 -5.12 -11.62
CA SER A 278 -4.30 -4.53 -12.61
C SER A 278 -3.56 -3.61 -13.59
N ALA A 279 -2.63 -2.80 -13.08
CA ALA A 279 -1.78 -1.91 -13.88
C ALA A 279 -0.92 -2.72 -14.87
N GLU A 280 -0.24 -3.77 -14.41
CA GLU A 280 0.51 -4.68 -15.29
C GLU A 280 -0.38 -5.32 -16.37
N LEU A 281 -1.60 -5.73 -16.01
CA LEU A 281 -2.54 -6.31 -16.95
C LEU A 281 -2.99 -5.30 -18.01
N TYR A 282 -3.29 -4.06 -17.64
CA TYR A 282 -3.63 -3.01 -18.59
C TYR A 282 -2.50 -2.75 -19.60
N ALA A 283 -1.25 -2.69 -19.13
CA ALA A 283 -0.10 -2.50 -20.00
C ALA A 283 0.02 -3.68 -20.99
N LEU A 284 -0.17 -4.89 -20.50
CA LEU A 284 -0.10 -6.09 -21.31
C LEU A 284 -1.20 -6.13 -22.39
N LEU A 285 -2.45 -5.82 -22.01
CA LEU A 285 -3.58 -5.80 -22.92
C LEU A 285 -3.44 -4.68 -23.96
N SER A 286 -2.95 -3.50 -23.57
CA SER A 286 -2.61 -2.41 -24.51
C SER A 286 -1.53 -2.82 -25.51
N SER A 287 -0.45 -3.47 -25.04
CA SER A 287 0.64 -3.98 -25.88
C SER A 287 0.16 -5.03 -26.88
N LEU A 288 -0.73 -5.93 -26.44
CA LEU A 288 -1.38 -6.91 -27.31
C LEU A 288 -2.30 -6.21 -28.32
N ALA A 289 -3.20 -5.34 -27.89
CA ALA A 289 -4.19 -4.71 -28.77
C ALA A 289 -3.59 -3.67 -29.73
N GLU A 290 -2.35 -3.22 -29.49
CA GLU A 290 -1.72 -2.07 -30.16
C GLU A 290 -2.59 -0.80 -30.02
N VAL A 291 -3.13 -0.61 -28.81
CA VAL A 291 -3.97 0.53 -28.46
C VAL A 291 -3.24 1.37 -27.42
N GLU A 292 -3.20 2.68 -27.63
CA GLU A 292 -2.52 3.59 -26.72
C GLU A 292 -3.33 3.82 -25.44
N ILE A 293 -2.61 3.97 -24.32
CA ILE A 293 -3.15 4.38 -23.02
C ILE A 293 -2.75 5.84 -22.78
N TYR A 294 -3.71 6.64 -22.31
CA TYR A 294 -3.44 8.01 -21.86
C TYR A 294 -2.61 8.01 -20.56
N GLN A 295 -1.44 8.64 -20.56
CA GLN A 295 -0.51 8.58 -19.43
C GLN A 295 -0.89 9.52 -18.27
N GLY A 296 -1.83 10.45 -18.48
CA GLY A 296 -2.37 11.27 -17.40
C GLY A 296 -3.23 10.49 -16.40
N ILE A 297 -3.46 9.19 -16.62
CA ILE A 297 -4.21 8.33 -15.70
C ILE A 297 -3.26 7.31 -15.07
N ALA A 298 -3.22 7.30 -13.74
CA ALA A 298 -2.54 6.26 -12.99
C ALA A 298 -3.51 5.21 -12.47
N VAL A 299 -2.99 4.02 -12.17
CA VAL A 299 -3.78 2.86 -11.77
C VAL A 299 -3.23 2.25 -10.49
N THR A 300 -4.12 1.90 -9.58
CA THR A 300 -3.83 0.95 -8.52
C THR A 300 -5.00 0.00 -8.32
N GLY A 301 -4.70 -1.24 -7.96
CA GLY A 301 -5.69 -2.28 -7.76
C GLY A 301 -5.05 -3.66 -7.95
N SER A 302 -5.42 -4.60 -7.09
CA SER A 302 -5.13 -6.01 -7.37
C SER A 302 -6.19 -6.56 -8.33
N VAL A 303 -5.88 -7.61 -9.09
CA VAL A 303 -6.82 -8.28 -10.01
C VAL A 303 -6.74 -9.78 -9.84
N ASN A 304 -7.88 -10.46 -9.86
CA ASN A 304 -7.94 -11.92 -9.81
C ASN A 304 -8.01 -12.54 -11.22
N GLN A 305 -8.04 -13.88 -11.29
CA GLN A 305 -8.05 -14.59 -12.59
C GLN A 305 -9.32 -14.36 -13.42
N ASN A 306 -10.39 -13.86 -12.80
CA ASN A 306 -11.65 -13.54 -13.48
C ASN A 306 -11.70 -12.10 -13.99
N GLY A 307 -10.66 -11.28 -13.73
CA GLY A 307 -10.65 -9.86 -14.10
C GLY A 307 -11.31 -8.94 -13.07
N GLU A 308 -11.73 -9.46 -11.90
CA GLU A 308 -12.34 -8.66 -10.83
C GLU A 308 -11.25 -7.87 -10.07
N ILE A 309 -11.51 -6.59 -9.85
CA ILE A 309 -10.61 -5.67 -9.16
C ILE A 309 -10.78 -5.79 -7.65
N GLN A 310 -9.65 -5.81 -6.94
CA GLN A 310 -9.54 -6.07 -5.51
C GLN A 310 -8.91 -4.88 -4.77
N PRO A 311 -9.34 -4.63 -3.51
CA PRO A 311 -8.90 -3.49 -2.72
C PRO A 311 -7.40 -3.53 -2.41
N VAL A 312 -6.84 -2.34 -2.21
CA VAL A 312 -5.41 -2.14 -1.91
C VAL A 312 -5.25 -1.23 -0.69
N GLY A 313 -4.10 -1.31 -0.03
CA GLY A 313 -3.73 -0.38 1.03
C GLY A 313 -3.15 0.94 0.49
N GLY A 314 -3.17 1.98 1.34
CA GLY A 314 -2.56 3.28 1.08
C GLY A 314 -3.13 4.03 -0.12
N VAL A 315 -4.44 3.92 -0.36
CA VAL A 315 -5.10 4.52 -1.53
C VAL A 315 -5.02 6.05 -1.53
N ASN A 316 -5.04 6.67 -0.34
CA ASN A 316 -4.95 8.12 -0.19
C ASN A 316 -3.56 8.61 -0.63
N GLU A 317 -2.51 8.00 -0.11
CA GLU A 317 -1.12 8.32 -0.42
C GLU A 317 -0.86 8.16 -1.91
N LYS A 318 -1.35 7.07 -2.50
CA LYS A 318 -1.24 6.78 -3.95
C LYS A 318 -1.90 7.86 -4.80
N ILE A 319 -3.13 8.26 -4.48
CA ILE A 319 -3.85 9.31 -5.22
C ILE A 319 -3.13 10.65 -5.07
N GLU A 320 -2.78 11.03 -3.85
CA GLU A 320 -2.14 12.31 -3.53
C GLU A 320 -0.75 12.42 -4.18
N GLY A 321 0.03 11.34 -4.17
CA GLY A 321 1.35 11.30 -4.82
C GLY A 321 1.25 11.53 -6.33
N PHE A 322 0.28 10.89 -7.01
CA PHE A 322 0.09 11.13 -8.44
C PHE A 322 -0.48 12.51 -8.74
N PHE A 323 -1.41 12.99 -7.92
CA PHE A 323 -1.98 14.33 -8.03
C PHE A 323 -0.89 15.41 -7.96
N LYS A 324 0.06 15.28 -7.02
CA LYS A 324 1.20 16.21 -6.91
C LYS A 324 2.02 16.28 -8.20
N VAL A 325 2.37 15.13 -8.78
CA VAL A 325 3.11 15.08 -10.07
C VAL A 325 2.30 15.71 -11.21
N CYS A 326 0.99 15.43 -11.28
CA CYS A 326 0.11 16.03 -12.29
C CYS A 326 -0.01 17.55 -12.13
N LYS A 327 -0.11 18.03 -10.89
CA LYS A 327 -0.20 19.45 -10.57
C LYS A 327 1.07 20.20 -10.99
N GLU A 328 2.24 19.62 -10.77
CA GLU A 328 3.53 20.18 -11.21
C GLU A 328 3.65 20.24 -12.74
N ASN A 329 3.13 19.22 -13.42
CA ASN A 329 3.08 19.13 -14.89
C ASN A 329 1.85 19.83 -15.50
N GLN A 330 1.15 20.66 -14.73
CA GLN A 330 -0.10 21.35 -15.06
C GLN A 330 -1.30 20.42 -15.23
N LEU A 331 -2.33 20.65 -14.40
CA LEU A 331 -3.59 19.90 -14.47
C LEU A 331 -4.34 20.18 -15.77
N ASP A 332 -4.67 19.12 -16.51
CA ASP A 332 -5.36 19.23 -17.81
C ASP A 332 -6.85 18.83 -17.78
N GLY A 333 -7.38 18.48 -16.60
CA GLY A 333 -8.79 18.07 -16.41
C GLY A 333 -9.11 16.64 -16.80
N ARG A 334 -8.21 15.96 -17.53
CA ARG A 334 -8.34 14.54 -17.90
C ARG A 334 -7.54 13.64 -16.97
N GLN A 335 -6.53 14.17 -16.30
CA GLN A 335 -5.72 13.42 -15.35
C GLN A 335 -6.53 12.86 -14.19
N GLY A 336 -6.08 11.74 -13.64
CA GLY A 336 -6.76 11.10 -12.52
C GLY A 336 -6.20 9.74 -12.12
N VAL A 337 -6.92 9.06 -11.22
CA VAL A 337 -6.53 7.74 -10.73
C VAL A 337 -7.69 6.75 -10.81
N ILE A 338 -7.42 5.57 -11.34
CA ILE A 338 -8.31 4.41 -11.26
C ILE A 338 -7.99 3.65 -9.97
N ILE A 339 -9.04 3.38 -9.18
CA ILE A 339 -8.97 2.65 -7.90
C ILE A 339 -10.01 1.52 -7.83
N PRO A 340 -9.83 0.54 -6.93
CA PRO A 340 -10.86 -0.45 -6.64
C PRO A 340 -12.12 0.18 -6.04
N TYR A 341 -13.30 -0.26 -6.47
CA TYR A 341 -14.58 0.19 -5.90
C TYR A 341 -14.67 -0.02 -4.39
N GLN A 342 -14.12 -1.12 -3.87
CA GLN A 342 -14.13 -1.42 -2.44
C GLN A 342 -13.30 -0.41 -1.62
N ASN A 343 -12.41 0.37 -2.24
CA ASN A 343 -11.63 1.41 -1.56
C ASN A 343 -12.36 2.76 -1.43
N ILE A 344 -13.59 2.92 -1.93
CA ILE A 344 -14.34 4.20 -1.78
C ILE A 344 -14.43 4.62 -0.31
N ASP A 345 -14.77 3.67 0.58
CA ASP A 345 -14.86 3.95 2.03
C ASP A 345 -13.51 4.33 2.66
N ASN A 346 -12.38 4.06 1.98
CA ASN A 346 -11.05 4.41 2.46
C ASN A 346 -10.61 5.84 2.07
N LEU A 347 -11.34 6.52 1.18
CA LEU A 347 -10.98 7.84 0.70
C LEU A 347 -11.12 8.91 1.80
N MET A 348 -9.97 9.41 2.27
CA MET A 348 -9.80 10.48 3.25
C MET A 348 -8.79 11.51 2.71
N LEU A 349 -8.97 11.91 1.45
CA LEU A 349 -8.04 12.73 0.66
C LEU A 349 -7.83 14.14 1.22
N ASP A 350 -6.67 14.71 0.92
CA ASP A 350 -6.37 16.11 1.21
C ASP A 350 -7.36 17.09 0.55
N GLU A 351 -7.61 18.23 1.22
CA GLU A 351 -8.60 19.24 0.77
C GLU A 351 -8.31 19.73 -0.66
N GLU A 352 -7.03 19.83 -1.04
CA GLU A 352 -6.62 20.23 -2.37
C GLU A 352 -7.05 19.26 -3.47
N VAL A 353 -6.93 17.94 -3.24
CA VAL A 353 -7.35 16.92 -4.21
C VAL A 353 -8.87 16.98 -4.38
N ILE A 354 -9.60 17.11 -3.26
CA ILE A 354 -11.06 17.23 -3.27
C ILE A 354 -11.49 18.46 -4.09
N GLU A 355 -10.81 19.58 -3.93
CA GLU A 355 -11.10 20.81 -4.65
C GLU A 355 -10.78 20.71 -6.15
N ALA A 356 -9.67 20.05 -6.51
CA ALA A 356 -9.35 19.79 -7.91
C ALA A 356 -10.40 18.90 -8.59
N VAL A 357 -10.91 17.87 -7.89
CA VAL A 357 -11.98 17.00 -8.39
C VAL A 357 -13.29 17.77 -8.55
N LYS A 358 -13.69 18.58 -7.56
CA LYS A 358 -14.89 19.43 -7.66
C LYS A 358 -14.83 20.37 -8.86
N ASN A 359 -13.65 20.94 -9.12
CA ASN A 359 -13.40 21.85 -10.24
C ASN A 359 -13.13 21.14 -11.57
N LYS A 360 -13.30 19.80 -11.63
CA LYS A 360 -13.08 18.97 -12.84
C LYS A 360 -11.67 19.11 -13.42
N LYS A 361 -10.67 19.37 -12.56
CA LYS A 361 -9.25 19.45 -12.93
C LYS A 361 -8.53 18.11 -12.74
N PHE A 362 -9.09 17.21 -11.95
CA PHE A 362 -8.56 15.89 -11.66
C PHE A 362 -9.72 14.91 -11.42
N ASN A 363 -9.49 13.61 -11.59
CA ASN A 363 -10.54 12.61 -11.54
C ASN A 363 -10.14 11.41 -10.68
N VAL A 364 -11.12 10.75 -10.07
CA VAL A 364 -10.94 9.47 -9.37
C VAL A 364 -12.02 8.53 -9.84
N TRP A 365 -11.64 7.43 -10.50
CA TRP A 365 -12.57 6.43 -11.02
C TRP A 365 -12.50 5.16 -10.19
N ALA A 366 -13.65 4.72 -9.69
CA ALA A 366 -13.79 3.47 -8.98
C ALA A 366 -14.26 2.39 -9.95
N VAL A 367 -13.49 1.31 -10.08
CA VAL A 367 -13.80 0.19 -10.98
C VAL A 367 -13.94 -1.13 -10.21
N THR A 368 -14.74 -2.03 -10.77
CA THR A 368 -15.01 -3.38 -10.26
C THR A 368 -14.38 -4.46 -11.13
N HIS A 369 -14.17 -4.18 -12.41
CA HIS A 369 -13.63 -5.14 -13.38
C HIS A 369 -12.58 -4.49 -14.30
N ILE A 370 -11.65 -5.30 -14.81
CA ILE A 370 -10.57 -4.84 -15.69
C ILE A 370 -11.12 -4.14 -16.95
N ASP A 371 -12.21 -4.63 -17.51
CA ASP A 371 -12.83 -4.05 -18.72
C ASP A 371 -13.20 -2.57 -18.54
N GLU A 372 -13.72 -2.18 -17.37
CA GLU A 372 -14.10 -0.78 -17.08
C GLU A 372 -12.87 0.15 -17.10
N GLY A 373 -11.75 -0.29 -16.53
CA GLY A 373 -10.53 0.49 -16.55
C GLY A 373 -9.88 0.53 -17.93
N LEU A 374 -10.00 -0.53 -18.73
CA LEU A 374 -9.54 -0.52 -20.13
C LEU A 374 -10.28 0.56 -20.94
N GLU A 375 -11.59 0.66 -20.76
CA GLU A 375 -12.41 1.68 -21.43
C GLU A 375 -12.02 3.09 -21.02
N ILE A 376 -11.75 3.32 -19.73
CA ILE A 376 -11.27 4.61 -19.22
C ILE A 376 -9.90 4.98 -19.80
N LEU A 377 -8.95 4.03 -19.80
CA LEU A 377 -7.56 4.27 -20.18
C LEU A 377 -7.38 4.51 -21.69
N THR A 378 -8.21 3.88 -22.51
CA THR A 378 -8.06 3.86 -23.98
C THR A 378 -9.14 4.63 -24.71
N GLY A 379 -10.28 4.90 -24.08
CA GLY A 379 -11.47 5.46 -24.74
C GLY A 379 -12.16 4.50 -25.72
N MET A 380 -11.76 3.22 -25.73
CA MET A 380 -12.30 2.19 -26.61
C MET A 380 -13.10 1.14 -25.82
N PRO A 381 -14.22 0.61 -26.36
CA PRO A 381 -14.94 -0.48 -25.72
C PRO A 381 -14.06 -1.71 -25.49
N ALA A 382 -14.11 -2.31 -24.29
CA ALA A 382 -13.40 -3.56 -24.02
C ALA A 382 -13.95 -4.71 -24.88
N GLY A 383 -15.28 -4.76 -25.00
CA GLY A 383 -16.04 -5.78 -25.72
C GLY A 383 -16.27 -7.05 -24.90
N LYS A 384 -17.18 -7.90 -25.35
CA LYS A 384 -17.52 -9.15 -24.66
C LYS A 384 -17.41 -10.32 -25.60
N LYS A 385 -17.22 -11.51 -25.04
CA LYS A 385 -17.29 -12.76 -25.79
C LYS A 385 -18.76 -13.04 -26.14
N GLU A 386 -19.02 -13.27 -27.42
CA GLU A 386 -20.32 -13.59 -27.97
C GLU A 386 -20.53 -15.11 -28.06
N ASP A 387 -21.78 -15.55 -28.28
CA ASP A 387 -22.15 -16.97 -28.39
C ASP A 387 -21.41 -17.72 -29.52
N ASN A 388 -20.96 -16.99 -30.54
CA ASN A 388 -20.15 -17.50 -31.64
C ASN A 388 -18.67 -17.76 -31.25
N GLY A 389 -18.29 -17.47 -30.01
CA GLY A 389 -16.95 -17.64 -29.46
C GLY A 389 -15.96 -16.50 -29.77
N LYS A 390 -16.36 -15.51 -30.57
CA LYS A 390 -15.58 -14.30 -30.90
C LYS A 390 -15.91 -13.15 -29.95
N PHE A 391 -15.10 -12.10 -29.98
CA PHE A 391 -15.35 -10.87 -29.23
C PHE A 391 -16.09 -9.83 -30.07
N THR A 392 -16.77 -8.91 -29.39
CA THR A 392 -17.46 -7.77 -30.01
C THR A 392 -16.55 -7.07 -31.04
N PRO A 393 -16.95 -6.98 -32.33
CA PRO A 393 -16.08 -6.46 -33.38
C PRO A 393 -15.59 -5.03 -33.11
N GLY A 394 -14.30 -4.78 -33.33
CA GLY A 394 -13.67 -3.48 -33.15
C GLY A 394 -13.27 -3.13 -31.71
N SER A 395 -13.62 -3.99 -30.74
CA SER A 395 -13.26 -3.82 -29.34
C SER A 395 -11.80 -4.16 -29.06
N ILE A 396 -11.33 -3.85 -27.85
CA ILE A 396 -9.98 -4.19 -27.41
C ILE A 396 -9.78 -5.72 -27.43
N HIS A 397 -10.70 -6.49 -26.85
CA HIS A 397 -10.58 -7.94 -26.83
C HIS A 397 -10.62 -8.57 -28.25
N ASP A 398 -11.41 -8.04 -29.19
CA ASP A 398 -11.40 -8.49 -30.60
C ASP A 398 -10.04 -8.23 -31.27
N ARG A 399 -9.41 -7.08 -31.03
CA ARG A 399 -8.06 -6.79 -31.55
C ARG A 399 -7.02 -7.76 -31.02
N ILE A 400 -7.06 -8.04 -29.72
CA ILE A 400 -6.15 -8.98 -29.08
C ILE A 400 -6.36 -10.39 -29.65
N ASP A 401 -7.60 -10.83 -29.74
CA ASP A 401 -7.95 -12.17 -30.24
C ASP A 401 -7.46 -12.37 -31.68
N ARG A 402 -7.68 -11.40 -32.57
CA ARG A 402 -7.17 -11.43 -33.96
C ARG A 402 -5.65 -11.44 -34.03
N LYS A 403 -4.96 -10.65 -33.23
CA LYS A 403 -3.49 -10.62 -33.23
C LYS A 403 -2.91 -11.98 -32.79
N LEU A 404 -3.49 -12.58 -31.76
CA LEU A 404 -3.13 -13.93 -31.32
C LEU A 404 -3.44 -14.98 -32.40
N GLU A 405 -4.52 -14.82 -33.19
CA GLU A 405 -4.83 -15.73 -34.32
C GLU A 405 -3.76 -15.62 -35.40
N GLN A 406 -3.36 -14.40 -35.75
CA GLN A 406 -2.31 -14.13 -36.73
C GLN A 406 -0.95 -14.68 -36.30
N TRP A 407 -0.59 -14.56 -35.02
CA TRP A 407 0.65 -15.15 -34.49
C TRP A 407 0.63 -16.66 -34.54
N MET A 408 -0.50 -17.27 -34.17
CA MET A 408 -0.66 -18.73 -34.24
C MET A 408 -0.56 -19.24 -35.68
N SER A 409 -1.21 -18.57 -36.64
CA SER A 409 -1.14 -18.97 -38.05
C SER A 409 0.28 -18.86 -38.60
N ARG A 410 1.03 -17.82 -38.22
CA ARG A 410 2.44 -17.65 -38.61
C ARG A 410 3.35 -18.69 -37.98
N LEU A 411 3.16 -19.06 -36.72
CA LEU A 411 3.94 -20.11 -36.05
C LEU A 411 3.77 -21.46 -36.75
N ARG A 412 2.54 -21.81 -37.18
CA ARG A 412 2.29 -23.03 -37.97
C ARG A 412 2.96 -23.05 -39.34
N MET A 413 3.31 -21.89 -39.88
CA MET A 413 4.00 -21.76 -41.17
C MET A 413 5.53 -21.75 -41.03
N LEU A 414 6.07 -21.64 -39.81
CA LEU A 414 7.51 -21.72 -39.60
C LEU A 414 7.94 -23.20 -39.67
N PRO A 415 9.03 -23.52 -40.38
CA PRO A 415 9.57 -24.88 -40.39
C PRO A 415 10.01 -25.27 -38.98
N ASP A 416 9.75 -26.53 -38.58
CA ASP A 416 10.19 -27.08 -37.31
C ASP A 416 11.69 -26.81 -37.10
N LYS A 417 12.04 -26.06 -36.05
CA LYS A 417 13.44 -25.92 -35.66
C LYS A 417 13.94 -27.27 -35.17
N PRO A 418 15.11 -27.76 -35.61
CA PRO A 418 15.74 -28.91 -34.97
C PRO A 418 15.97 -28.60 -33.49
N ALA A 419 15.67 -29.56 -32.62
CA ALA A 419 15.56 -29.44 -31.16
C ALA A 419 16.84 -29.03 -30.38
N ASN A 420 17.84 -28.43 -31.01
CA ASN A 420 19.16 -28.14 -30.44
C ASN A 420 19.66 -26.69 -30.60
N SER A 421 18.77 -25.70 -30.76
CA SER A 421 19.17 -24.29 -30.75
C SER A 421 18.54 -23.51 -29.58
N VAL A 422 18.79 -23.96 -28.35
CA VAL A 422 18.66 -23.07 -27.19
C VAL A 422 19.94 -22.24 -27.11
N PRO A 423 19.91 -20.91 -27.22
CA PRO A 423 21.07 -20.09 -26.89
C PRO A 423 21.44 -20.38 -25.43
N LYS A 424 22.67 -20.85 -25.17
CA LYS A 424 23.17 -20.98 -23.80
C LYS A 424 22.98 -19.62 -23.11
N PRO A 425 22.44 -19.56 -21.88
CA PRO A 425 22.40 -18.31 -21.13
C PRO A 425 23.82 -17.75 -21.05
N PHE A 426 23.97 -16.44 -21.23
CA PHE A 426 25.24 -15.77 -20.99
C PHE A 426 25.76 -16.19 -19.61
N PRO A 427 27.03 -16.65 -19.48
CA PRO A 427 27.56 -17.02 -18.19
C PRO A 427 27.54 -15.80 -17.29
N LEU A 428 26.80 -15.89 -16.18
CA LEU A 428 26.88 -14.88 -15.12
C LEU A 428 28.34 -14.78 -14.65
N PRO A 429 28.89 -13.57 -14.48
CA PRO A 429 30.25 -13.41 -13.99
C PRO A 429 30.36 -14.08 -12.61
N ASN A 430 31.34 -14.97 -12.47
CA ASN A 430 31.66 -15.73 -11.27
C ASN A 430 31.62 -14.82 -10.03
N THR A 431 30.56 -14.91 -9.22
CA THR A 431 30.59 -14.38 -7.87
C THR A 431 31.50 -15.27 -7.04
N ARG A 432 32.78 -14.89 -6.97
CA ARG A 432 33.72 -15.42 -5.98
C ARG A 432 33.05 -15.35 -4.61
N ARG A 433 32.87 -16.51 -3.98
CA ARG A 433 32.52 -16.64 -2.57
C ARG A 433 33.45 -15.71 -1.77
N ARG A 434 32.90 -14.68 -1.12
CA ARG A 434 33.63 -13.98 -0.07
C ARG A 434 33.87 -14.96 1.08
N PRO A 435 35.10 -15.08 1.61
CA PRO A 435 35.32 -15.88 2.81
C PRO A 435 34.66 -15.19 4.00
N ARG A 436 33.96 -15.97 4.81
CA ARG A 436 33.48 -15.52 6.12
C ARG A 436 34.69 -15.12 6.98
N ARG A 437 34.69 -13.89 7.47
CA ARG A 437 35.38 -13.49 8.71
C ARG A 437 34.34 -12.91 9.64
#